data_AF-A0A223NWG3-F1
#
_entry.id   AF-A0A223NWG3-F1
#
_cell.length_a   1.000
_cell.length_b   1.000
_cell.length_c   1.000
_cell.angle_alpha   90.00
_cell.angle_beta   90.00
_cell.angle_gamma   90.00
#
_symmetry.space_group_name_H-M   'P 1'
#
loop_
_entity.id
_entity.type
_entity.pdbx_description
1 polymer ?
#
loop_
_entity_poly.entity_id
_entity_poly.type
_entity_poly.pdbx_seq_one_letter_code
_entity_poly.pdbx_strand_id
1 'polypeptide(L)'
;MNNTYLIREAKAWIKRKQGPDEIIRIVPGTDNGGAVLSYELFTAFDEVPDYLGRILFDTKGYWIYDGETLSVAEQEQVAKFIINYTETL
;
A
#
# COMPACT_ATOMS: atom_id res chain seq x y z
N MET A 1 11.49 14.84 9.99
CA MET A 1 10.39 13.86 10.14
C MET A 1 10.99 12.49 9.88
N ASN A 2 10.98 11.60 10.87
CA ASN A 2 11.35 10.19 10.66
C ASN A 2 10.11 9.48 10.09
N ASN A 3 10.05 9.34 8.77
CA ASN A 3 9.08 8.42 8.17
C ASN A 3 9.60 7.01 8.44
N THR A 4 8.93 6.30 9.34
CA THR A 4 9.20 4.89 9.60
C THR A 4 8.44 4.11 8.52
N TYR A 5 9.16 3.65 7.52
CA TYR A 5 8.57 2.90 6.41
C TYR A 5 8.32 1.44 6.79
N LEU A 6 7.36 0.80 6.12
CA LEU A 6 7.06 -0.62 6.28
C LEU A 6 8.22 -1.47 5.77
N ILE A 7 8.85 -2.25 6.66
CA ILE A 7 9.93 -3.18 6.32
C ILE A 7 9.46 -4.64 6.19
N ARG A 8 8.19 -4.89 6.53
CA ARG A 8 7.52 -6.19 6.48
C ARG A 8 6.14 -6.03 5.86
N GLU A 9 5.53 -7.15 5.51
CA GLU A 9 4.13 -7.16 5.11
C GLU A 9 3.22 -6.61 6.21
N ALA A 10 2.15 -5.93 5.82
CA ALA A 10 1.12 -5.44 6.71
C ALA A 10 -0.27 -5.67 6.12
N LYS A 11 -1.29 -5.62 6.98
CA LYS A 11 -2.69 -5.64 6.58
C LYS A 11 -3.34 -4.33 6.94
N ALA A 12 -4.04 -3.73 5.98
CA ALA A 12 -4.70 -2.43 6.14
C ALA A 12 -6.19 -2.55 5.82
N TRP A 13 -7.03 -1.99 6.68
CA TRP A 13 -8.45 -1.81 6.37
C TRP A 13 -8.62 -0.66 5.37
N ILE A 14 -9.35 -0.90 4.28
CA ILE A 14 -9.72 0.11 3.30
C ILE A 14 -11.24 0.23 3.22
N LYS A 15 -11.71 1.48 3.15
CA LYS A 15 -13.12 1.76 2.92
C LYS A 15 -13.37 1.85 1.43
N ARG A 16 -14.11 0.89 0.89
CA ARG A 16 -14.36 0.84 -0.56
C ARG A 16 -15.47 1.83 -0.90
N LYS A 17 -15.26 2.65 -1.94
CA LYS A 17 -16.31 3.58 -2.41
C LYS A 17 -17.48 2.82 -3.03
N GLN A 18 -17.18 1.68 -3.66
CA GLN A 18 -18.16 0.77 -4.24
C GLN A 18 -17.81 -0.65 -3.79
N GLY A 19 -18.73 -1.27 -3.03
CA GLY A 19 -18.52 -2.60 -2.45
C GLY A 19 -18.34 -2.59 -0.93
N PRO A 20 -18.20 -3.77 -0.31
CA PRO A 20 -17.92 -3.87 1.12
C PRO A 20 -16.52 -3.32 1.43
N ASP A 21 -16.37 -2.74 2.62
CA ASP A 21 -15.04 -2.48 3.17
C ASP A 21 -14.22 -3.78 3.19
N GLU A 22 -12.92 -3.65 3.01
CA GLU A 22 -12.05 -4.79 2.80
C GLU A 22 -10.70 -4.62 3.52
N ILE A 23 -10.06 -5.72 3.87
CA ILE A 23 -8.66 -5.72 4.31
C ILE A 23 -7.79 -6.05 3.11
N ILE A 24 -6.81 -5.22 2.83
CA ILE A 24 -5.77 -5.49 1.84
C ILE A 24 -4.46 -5.87 2.52
N ARG A 25 -3.67 -6.67 1.81
CA ARG A 25 -2.29 -7.02 2.16
C ARG A 25 -1.35 -6.09 1.40
N ILE A 26 -0.42 -5.48 2.14
CA ILE A 26 0.61 -4.57 1.64
C ILE A 26 1.94 -5.28 1.80
N VAL A 27 2.68 -5.46 0.72
CA VAL A 27 3.95 -6.20 0.71
C VAL A 27 5.06 -5.29 0.17
N PRO A 28 6.18 -5.10 0.89
CA PRO A 28 7.33 -4.38 0.34
C PRO A 28 7.79 -5.03 -0.97
N GLY A 29 7.85 -4.24 -2.04
CA GLY A 29 8.30 -4.68 -3.35
C GLY A 29 9.81 -4.91 -3.35
N THR A 30 10.25 -5.95 -4.08
CA THR A 30 11.68 -6.29 -4.23
C THR A 30 12.32 -5.67 -5.46
N ASP A 31 11.52 -5.33 -6.48
CA ASP A 31 11.95 -4.60 -7.66
C ASP A 31 11.58 -3.12 -7.52
N ASN A 32 12.62 -2.30 -7.47
CA ASN A 32 12.45 -0.87 -7.26
C ASN A 32 12.25 -0.12 -8.56
N GLY A 33 12.57 -0.65 -9.76
CA GLY A 33 12.32 0.04 -11.04
C GLY A 33 12.72 1.54 -11.13
N GLY A 34 13.62 2.02 -10.26
CA GLY A 34 13.97 3.44 -10.08
C GLY A 34 13.25 4.20 -8.94
N ALA A 35 12.19 3.66 -8.33
CA ALA A 35 11.60 4.13 -7.08
C ALA A 35 12.48 3.80 -5.87
N VAL A 36 12.32 4.58 -4.79
CA VAL A 36 13.10 4.36 -3.56
C VAL A 36 12.47 3.27 -2.70
N LEU A 37 11.13 3.23 -2.67
CA LEU A 37 10.34 2.20 -2.01
C LEU A 37 9.14 1.85 -2.89
N SER A 38 8.85 0.56 -2.98
CA SER A 38 7.65 0.02 -3.63
C SER A 38 6.84 -0.79 -2.63
N TYR A 39 5.52 -0.71 -2.71
CA TYR A 39 4.60 -1.53 -1.92
C TYR A 39 3.52 -2.11 -2.81
N GLU A 40 3.58 -3.41 -3.03
CA GLU A 40 2.60 -4.17 -3.79
C GLU A 40 1.34 -4.41 -2.94
N LEU A 41 0.17 -4.26 -3.55
CA LEU A 41 -1.13 -4.34 -2.88
C LEU A 41 -1.92 -5.55 -3.39
N PHE A 42 -2.51 -6.31 -2.47
CA PHE A 42 -3.31 -7.49 -2.78
C PHE A 42 -4.55 -7.60 -1.90
N THR A 43 -5.54 -8.39 -2.30
CA THR A 43 -6.60 -8.84 -1.38
C THR A 43 -5.99 -9.70 -0.26
N ALA A 44 -6.50 -9.62 0.97
CA ALA A 44 -5.77 -10.14 2.14
C ALA A 44 -6.03 -11.60 2.52
N PHE A 45 -7.10 -12.20 2.00
CA PHE A 45 -7.62 -13.48 2.51
C PHE A 45 -7.93 -14.52 1.44
N ASP A 46 -7.87 -14.15 0.16
CA ASP A 46 -8.08 -15.11 -0.91
C ASP A 46 -6.91 -16.09 -1.02
N GLU A 47 -7.20 -17.35 -1.36
CA GLU A 47 -6.19 -18.37 -1.61
C GLU A 47 -5.27 -17.97 -2.78
N VAL A 48 -5.85 -17.27 -3.76
CA VAL A 48 -5.14 -16.60 -4.85
C VAL A 48 -5.45 -15.09 -4.76
N PRO A 49 -4.57 -14.29 -4.14
CA PRO A 49 -4.81 -12.86 -3.95
C PRO A 49 -4.88 -12.09 -5.27
N ASP A 50 -5.92 -11.26 -5.42
CA ASP A 50 -6.01 -10.35 -6.55
C ASP A 50 -5.00 -9.22 -6.40
N TYR A 51 -4.31 -8.89 -7.49
CA TYR A 51 -3.38 -7.77 -7.52
C TYR A 51 -4.14 -6.44 -7.67
N LEU A 52 -3.90 -5.53 -6.72
CA LEU A 52 -4.58 -4.25 -6.64
C LEU A 52 -3.69 -3.09 -7.13
N GLY A 53 -2.51 -3.37 -7.67
CA GLY A 53 -1.51 -2.36 -8.03
C GLY A 53 -0.48 -2.14 -6.93
N ARG A 54 0.24 -1.01 -6.98
CA ARG A 54 1.30 -0.68 -6.02
C ARG A 54 1.39 0.79 -5.69
N ILE A 55 1.94 1.10 -4.52
CA ILE A 55 2.32 2.45 -4.11
C ILE A 55 3.83 2.59 -4.23
N LEU A 56 4.27 3.59 -5.01
CA LEU A 56 5.68 3.90 -5.21
C LEU A 56 6.01 5.20 -4.49
N PHE A 57 7.13 5.25 -3.78
CA PHE A 57 7.64 6.45 -3.12
C PHE A 57 8.96 6.92 -3.73
N ASP A 58 9.12 8.24 -3.82
CA ASP A 58 10.38 8.89 -4.17
C ASP A 58 11.25 9.21 -2.94
N THR A 59 12.43 9.79 -3.16
CA THR A 59 13.38 10.17 -2.09
C THR A 59 12.85 11.27 -1.16
N LYS A 60 11.82 12.01 -1.58
CA LYS A 60 11.20 13.10 -0.83
C LYS A 60 9.94 12.66 -0.09
N GLY A 61 9.53 11.39 -0.25
CA GLY A 61 8.32 10.84 0.34
C GLY A 61 7.04 11.20 -0.42
N TYR A 62 7.14 11.74 -1.64
CA TYR A 62 6.00 11.81 -2.53
C TYR A 62 5.68 10.41 -3.04
N TRP A 63 4.39 10.14 -3.27
CA TRP A 63 3.93 8.84 -3.70
C TRP A 63 3.03 8.92 -4.93
N ILE A 64 3.05 7.86 -5.70
CA ILE A 64 2.09 7.60 -6.78
C ILE A 64 1.49 6.21 -6.60
N TYR A 65 0.26 6.05 -7.09
CA TYR A 65 -0.35 4.75 -7.27
C TYR A 65 -0.16 4.31 -8.72
N ASP A 66 0.41 3.11 -8.90
CA ASP A 66 0.59 2.44 -10.18
C ASP A 66 -0.37 1.25 -10.23
N GLY A 67 -1.53 1.48 -10.85
CA GLY A 67 -2.63 0.53 -10.94
C GLY A 67 -3.94 1.20 -11.36
N GLU A 68 -4.99 0.39 -11.56
CA GLU A 68 -6.29 0.87 -12.07
C GLU A 68 -7.48 0.51 -11.15
N THR A 69 -7.24 -0.26 -10.09
CA THR A 69 -8.30 -0.90 -9.28
C THR A 69 -8.79 -0.03 -8.13
N LEU A 70 -7.92 0.79 -7.54
CA LEU A 70 -8.27 1.62 -6.38
C LEU A 70 -8.76 2.99 -6.81
N SER A 71 -9.82 3.49 -6.15
CA SER A 71 -10.23 4.89 -6.30
C SER A 71 -9.26 5.83 -5.57
N VAL A 72 -9.24 7.12 -5.94
CA VAL A 72 -8.36 8.13 -5.32
C VAL A 72 -8.46 8.14 -3.79
N ALA A 73 -9.67 8.01 -3.24
CA ALA A 73 -9.87 7.98 -1.79
C ALA A 73 -9.23 6.75 -1.12
N GLU A 74 -9.31 5.60 -1.78
CA GLU A 74 -8.69 4.35 -1.30
C GLU A 74 -7.17 4.43 -1.40
N GLN A 75 -6.65 4.96 -2.52
CA GLN A 75 -5.22 5.20 -2.70
C GLN A 75 -4.66 6.08 -1.58
N GLU A 76 -5.32 7.20 -1.28
CA GLU A 76 -4.92 8.08 -0.18
C GLU A 76 -4.95 7.38 1.18
N GLN A 77 -5.95 6.55 1.44
CA GLN A 77 -6.06 5.81 2.71
C GLN A 77 -4.89 4.83 2.88
N VAL A 78 -4.55 4.09 1.83
CA VAL A 78 -3.42 3.14 1.83
C VAL A 78 -2.09 3.88 1.99
N ALA A 79 -1.86 4.95 1.22
CA ALA A 79 -0.64 5.73 1.34
C ALA A 79 -0.49 6.34 2.74
N LYS A 80 -1.57 6.90 3.32
CA LYS A 80 -1.58 7.40 4.70
C LYS A 80 -1.26 6.29 5.70
N PHE A 81 -1.79 5.09 5.51
CA PHE A 81 -1.46 3.95 6.36
C PHE A 81 0.04 3.63 6.31
N ILE A 82 0.62 3.50 5.11
CA ILE A 82 2.05 3.21 4.92
C ILE A 82 2.95 4.28 5.54
N ILE A 83 2.63 5.57 5.32
CA ILE A 83 3.43 6.70 5.82
C ILE A 83 3.44 6.76 7.35
N ASN A 84 2.30 6.45 7.99
CA ASN A 84 2.13 6.55 9.44
C ASN A 84 2.35 5.23 10.16
N TYR A 85 2.73 4.16 9.45
CA TYR A 85 2.89 2.85 10.05
C TYR A 85 4.11 2.85 10.98
N THR A 86 3.86 2.74 12.27
CA THR A 86 4.90 2.47 13.26
C THR A 86 4.83 1.00 13.64
N GLU A 87 5.88 0.25 13.33
CA GLU A 87 6.00 -1.14 13.77
C GLU A 87 6.16 -1.14 15.30
N THR A 88 5.11 -1.56 16.02
CA THR A 88 5.19 -1.72 17.48
C THR A 88 5.90 -3.04 17.78
N LEU A 89 7.14 -2.93 18.27
CA LEU A 89 7.96 -4.05 18.74
C LEU A 89 7.41 -4.69 20.03
#